data_AF-A0A1Y2B959-F1
#
_entry.id   AF-A0A1Y2B959-F1
#
_cell.length_a   1.000
_cell.length_b   1.000
_cell.length_c   1.000
_cell.angle_alpha   90.00
_cell.angle_beta   90.00
_cell.angle_gamma   90.00
#
_symmetry.space_group_name_H-M   'P 1'
#
loop_
_entity.id
_entity.type
_entity.pdbx_description
1 polymer ?
#
loop_
_entity_poly.entity_id
_entity_poly.type
_entity_poly.pdbx_seq_one_letter_code
_entity_poly.pdbx_strand_id
1 'polypeptide(L)'
;MADAPPFPSPTQRWHRSAQPSTSPTRPELSAKGKSVIVTGGGTGIGGETARYFAEAGASRIALLGRREKPLLDNKAFIENKFPGVEVFTIPTDVTKKIAVDAAFSQFAGDGKINVLVHSAAVVGPKEGLAHVDGEEYLEAIQANISSSLWIAKAFLRHAAPDAVAIAINSLSAHLSLSDDWASYSVAKMAMFRLWDTVAFANPNLSVFHTQPGVVLTEMNLKVGGAASFEGIKTDDVSLPASFNLWLASPEARFLKGKFLWCNWDVDELKAQAKEIEAGTKLNIGLVGWPFENAS
;
A
#
# COMPACT_ATOMS: atom_id res chain seq x y z
N MET A 1 -23.42 1.02 0.95
CA MET A 1 -24.01 -0.27 1.40
C MET A 1 -23.03 -1.35 0.99
N ALA A 2 -22.73 -2.31 1.87
CA ALA A 2 -21.78 -3.38 1.57
C ALA A 2 -22.41 -4.39 0.60
N ASP A 3 -21.67 -4.79 -0.43
CA ASP A 3 -22.06 -5.87 -1.34
C ASP A 3 -21.68 -7.24 -0.74
N ALA A 4 -22.20 -8.33 -1.29
CA ALA A 4 -21.63 -9.65 -1.06
C ALA A 4 -20.21 -9.72 -1.70
N PRO A 5 -19.24 -10.42 -1.09
CA PRO A 5 -17.88 -10.52 -1.63
C PRO A 5 -17.86 -11.21 -3.00
N PRO A 6 -17.21 -10.62 -4.03
CA PRO A 6 -17.05 -11.24 -5.34
C PRO A 6 -15.91 -12.27 -5.39
N PHE A 7 -15.13 -12.39 -4.31
CA PHE A 7 -14.00 -13.32 -4.16
C PHE A 7 -14.09 -14.02 -2.80
N PRO A 8 -13.38 -15.16 -2.59
CA PRO A 8 -13.24 -15.75 -1.27
C PRO A 8 -12.83 -14.70 -0.25
N SER A 9 -13.61 -14.58 0.83
CA SER A 9 -13.51 -13.48 1.77
C SER A 9 -13.65 -13.97 3.21
N PRO A 10 -12.80 -13.52 4.14
CA PRO A 10 -12.95 -13.77 5.57
C PRO A 10 -14.06 -12.92 6.20
N THR A 11 -14.64 -11.96 5.46
CA THR A 11 -15.73 -11.10 5.90
C THR A 11 -16.95 -11.25 5.00
N GLN A 12 -18.14 -11.18 5.58
CA GLN A 12 -19.43 -11.21 4.90
C GLN A 12 -19.74 -9.87 4.21
N ARG A 13 -19.29 -8.76 4.79
CA ARG A 13 -19.44 -7.42 4.19
C ARG A 13 -18.26 -7.09 3.29
N TRP A 14 -18.56 -6.60 2.08
CA TRP A 14 -17.60 -6.08 1.10
C TRP A 14 -17.79 -4.59 0.85
N HIS A 15 -16.79 -3.79 1.17
CA HIS A 15 -16.82 -2.34 0.99
C HIS A 15 -16.18 -1.90 -0.32
N ARG A 16 -16.68 -0.78 -0.86
CA ARG A 16 -16.18 -0.13 -2.09
C ARG A 16 -15.74 1.31 -1.87
N SER A 17 -15.84 1.81 -0.65
CA SER A 17 -15.46 3.14 -0.21
C SER A 17 -14.99 3.06 1.24
N ALA A 18 -14.52 4.18 1.81
CA ALA A 18 -14.26 4.25 3.24
C ALA A 18 -15.47 3.78 4.06
N GLN A 19 -15.17 3.07 5.16
CA GLN A 19 -16.15 2.57 6.12
C GLN A 19 -16.10 3.43 7.40
N PRO A 20 -17.19 3.54 8.18
CA PRO A 20 -17.20 4.39 9.37
C PRO A 20 -16.07 4.05 10.36
N SER A 21 -15.78 2.77 10.51
CA SER A 21 -14.72 2.24 11.39
C SER A 21 -13.30 2.55 10.90
N THR A 22 -13.11 3.05 9.68
CA THR A 22 -11.81 3.51 9.18
C THR A 22 -11.75 5.03 8.98
N SER A 23 -12.75 5.77 9.48
CA SER A 23 -12.82 7.23 9.32
C SER A 23 -11.61 7.94 9.98
N PRO A 24 -10.98 8.92 9.30
CA PRO A 24 -9.83 9.63 9.84
C PRO A 24 -10.16 10.53 11.04
N THR A 25 -11.44 10.82 11.27
CA THR A 25 -11.91 11.60 12.43
C THR A 25 -12.06 10.78 13.70
N ARG A 26 -11.89 9.45 13.64
CA ARG A 26 -11.92 8.57 14.82
C ARG A 26 -10.72 8.85 15.74
N PRO A 27 -10.93 9.11 17.05
CA PRO A 27 -9.83 9.32 17.98
C PRO A 27 -8.85 8.14 18.05
N GLU A 28 -9.34 6.91 17.90
CA GLU A 28 -8.52 5.69 17.95
C GLU A 28 -7.54 5.58 16.77
N LEU A 29 -7.81 6.29 15.67
CA LEU A 29 -6.98 6.32 14.46
C LEU A 29 -6.11 7.56 14.37
N SER A 30 -5.99 8.34 15.45
CA SER A 30 -5.23 9.58 15.46
C SER A 30 -3.77 9.36 15.06
N ALA A 31 -3.30 10.18 14.12
CA ALA A 31 -1.92 10.23 13.67
C ALA A 31 -1.12 11.36 14.35
N LYS A 32 -1.63 11.98 15.42
CA LYS A 32 -0.93 13.05 16.14
C LYS A 32 0.48 12.64 16.57
N GLY A 33 1.45 13.51 16.29
CA GLY A 33 2.86 13.27 16.58
C GLY A 33 3.54 12.32 15.59
N LYS A 34 2.83 11.76 14.61
CA LYS A 34 3.40 10.82 13.64
C LYS A 34 4.02 11.56 12.45
N SER A 35 5.18 11.08 12.03
CA SER A 35 5.80 11.38 10.74
C SER A 35 5.46 10.29 9.71
N VAL A 36 5.00 10.71 8.54
CA VAL A 36 4.50 9.80 7.50
C VAL A 36 5.24 10.04 6.19
N ILE A 37 5.78 9.00 5.57
CA ILE A 37 6.26 9.04 4.19
C ILE A 37 5.26 8.31 3.29
N VAL A 38 4.90 8.94 2.17
CA VAL A 38 4.06 8.33 1.14
C VAL A 38 4.78 8.38 -0.20
N THR A 39 5.19 7.21 -0.72
CA THR A 39 5.72 7.12 -2.09
C THR A 39 4.58 7.02 -3.09
N GLY A 40 4.62 7.77 -4.19
CA GLY A 40 3.45 7.97 -5.05
C GLY A 40 2.43 8.94 -4.44
N GLY A 41 2.87 9.85 -3.55
CA GLY A 41 1.99 10.72 -2.76
C GLY A 41 1.33 11.89 -3.50
N GLY A 42 1.49 12.00 -4.83
CA GLY A 42 0.94 13.12 -5.61
C GLY A 42 -0.48 12.89 -6.12
N THR A 43 -0.86 11.64 -6.42
CA THR A 43 -2.15 11.29 -7.02
C THR A 43 -2.65 9.92 -6.57
N GLY A 44 -3.88 9.57 -6.95
CA GLY A 44 -4.45 8.24 -6.74
C GLY A 44 -4.44 7.80 -5.28
N ILE A 45 -4.16 6.52 -5.06
CA ILE A 45 -4.22 5.89 -3.72
C ILE A 45 -3.23 6.54 -2.75
N GLY A 46 -1.98 6.76 -3.16
CA GLY A 46 -0.98 7.40 -2.31
C GLY A 46 -1.37 8.83 -1.94
N GLY A 47 -1.77 9.63 -2.92
CA GLY A 47 -2.20 11.01 -2.68
C GLY A 47 -3.38 11.11 -1.71
N GLU A 48 -4.39 10.25 -1.88
CA GLU A 48 -5.54 10.22 -0.98
C GLU A 48 -5.18 9.69 0.41
N THR A 49 -4.33 8.66 0.50
CA THR A 49 -3.84 8.15 1.79
C THR A 49 -3.13 9.26 2.58
N ALA A 50 -2.33 10.10 1.92
CA ALA A 50 -1.68 11.24 2.57
C ALA A 50 -2.69 12.24 3.16
N ARG A 51 -3.80 12.51 2.44
CA ARG A 51 -4.87 13.39 2.94
C ARG A 51 -5.57 12.80 4.17
N TYR A 52 -5.78 11.48 4.20
CA TYR A 52 -6.35 10.79 5.35
C TYR A 52 -5.43 10.86 6.57
N PHE A 53 -4.12 10.69 6.40
CA PHE A 53 -3.16 10.91 7.49
C PHE A 53 -3.15 12.36 7.98
N ALA A 54 -3.29 13.33 7.09
CA ALA A 54 -3.39 14.73 7.46
C ALA A 54 -4.67 15.02 8.27
N GLU A 55 -5.81 14.49 7.82
CA GLU A 55 -7.10 14.61 8.53
C GLU A 55 -7.07 13.96 9.91
N ALA A 56 -6.34 12.85 10.05
CA ALA A 56 -6.09 12.17 11.34
C ALA A 56 -5.09 12.92 12.25
N GLY A 57 -4.51 14.03 11.77
CA GLY A 57 -3.64 14.92 12.53
C GLY A 57 -2.17 14.54 12.53
N ALA A 58 -1.67 13.87 11.49
CA ALA A 58 -0.23 13.64 11.31
C ALA A 58 0.56 14.95 11.44
N SER A 59 1.70 14.93 12.15
CA SER A 59 2.48 16.14 12.36
C SER A 59 3.28 16.53 11.12
N ARG A 60 3.86 15.53 10.44
CA ARG A 60 4.70 15.74 9.25
C ARG A 60 4.39 14.69 8.19
N ILE A 61 4.24 15.10 6.93
CA ILE A 61 3.99 14.19 5.80
C ILE A 61 4.97 14.48 4.67
N ALA A 62 5.70 13.47 4.18
CA ALA A 62 6.50 13.55 2.96
C ALA A 62 5.76 12.91 1.79
N LEU A 63 5.57 13.68 0.73
CA LEU A 63 5.04 13.23 -0.56
C LEU A 63 6.21 13.01 -1.52
N LEU A 64 6.49 11.76 -1.84
CA LEU A 64 7.51 11.38 -2.81
C LEU A 64 6.85 10.97 -4.12
N GLY A 65 7.43 11.40 -5.24
CA GLY A 65 6.99 11.03 -6.58
C GLY A 65 7.80 11.75 -7.66
N ARG A 66 7.74 11.27 -8.90
CA ARG A 66 8.55 11.83 -9.99
C ARG A 66 8.07 13.21 -10.46
N ARG A 67 6.76 13.43 -10.47
CA ARG A 67 6.13 14.63 -11.01
C ARG A 67 5.94 15.64 -9.89
N GLU A 68 6.56 16.80 -10.02
CA GLU A 68 6.50 17.85 -8.99
C GLU A 68 5.10 18.47 -8.87
N LYS A 69 4.46 18.83 -9.98
CA LYS A 69 3.16 19.51 -9.97
C LYS A 69 2.08 18.77 -9.16
N PRO A 70 1.82 17.46 -9.35
CA PRO A 70 0.85 16.76 -8.50
C PRO A 70 1.23 16.69 -7.02
N LEU A 71 2.52 16.67 -6.69
CA LEU A 71 2.96 16.71 -5.28
C LEU A 71 2.61 18.08 -4.66
N LEU A 72 2.92 19.16 -5.37
CA LEU A 72 2.61 20.53 -4.93
C LEU A 72 1.10 20.76 -4.81
N ASP A 73 0.31 20.26 -5.75
CA ASP A 73 -1.16 20.35 -5.68
C ASP A 73 -1.71 19.62 -4.45
N ASN A 74 -1.18 18.43 -4.16
CA ASN A 74 -1.62 17.67 -3.00
C ASN A 74 -1.17 18.32 -1.68
N LYS A 75 0.05 18.88 -1.64
CA LYS A 75 0.54 19.69 -0.52
C LYS A 75 -0.37 20.88 -0.26
N ALA A 76 -0.67 21.67 -1.30
CA ALA A 76 -1.53 22.84 -1.17
C ALA A 76 -2.93 22.47 -0.66
N PHE A 77 -3.50 21.37 -1.15
CA PHE A 77 -4.77 20.86 -0.62
C PHE A 77 -4.70 20.53 0.87
N ILE A 78 -3.68 19.78 1.28
CA ILE A 78 -3.50 19.36 2.68
C ILE A 78 -3.27 20.56 3.58
N GLU A 79 -2.37 21.47 3.23
CA GLU A 79 -2.03 22.64 4.04
C GLU A 79 -3.22 23.60 4.17
N ASN A 80 -4.04 23.74 3.13
CA ASN A 80 -5.25 24.55 3.18
C ASN A 80 -6.34 23.94 4.09
N LYS A 81 -6.52 22.61 4.05
CA LYS A 81 -7.57 21.93 4.84
C LYS A 81 -7.12 21.62 6.27
N PHE A 82 -5.83 21.42 6.49
CA PHE A 82 -5.23 20.95 7.74
C PHE A 82 -3.95 21.75 8.08
N PRO A 83 -4.08 23.03 8.48
CA PRO A 83 -2.94 23.95 8.64
C PRO A 83 -1.95 23.56 9.74
N GLY A 84 -2.27 22.59 10.58
CA GLY A 84 -1.35 22.05 11.60
C GLY A 84 -0.41 20.94 11.10
N VAL A 85 -0.51 20.55 9.83
CA VAL A 85 0.28 19.46 9.23
C VAL A 85 1.40 20.05 8.40
N GLU A 86 2.64 19.69 8.70
CA GLU A 86 3.79 20.08 7.90
C GLU A 86 3.95 19.13 6.70
N VAL A 87 3.82 19.65 5.47
CA VAL A 87 3.87 18.81 4.26
C VAL A 87 5.14 19.09 3.44
N PHE A 88 5.88 18.05 3.13
CA PHE A 88 7.07 18.09 2.29
C PHE A 88 6.78 17.46 0.94
N THR A 89 7.20 18.11 -0.13
CA THR A 89 7.20 17.53 -1.48
C THR A 89 8.63 17.28 -1.88
N ILE A 90 8.99 16.01 -2.11
CA ILE A 90 10.36 15.63 -2.47
C ILE A 90 10.30 14.88 -3.80
N PRO A 91 10.49 15.57 -4.94
CA PRO A 91 10.57 14.93 -6.24
C PRO A 91 11.61 13.81 -6.24
N THR A 92 11.17 12.57 -6.39
CA THR A 92 12.01 11.38 -6.18
C THR A 92 11.65 10.32 -7.23
N ASP A 93 12.66 9.91 -8.00
CA ASP A 93 12.60 8.65 -8.73
C ASP A 93 13.02 7.52 -7.78
N VAL A 94 12.04 6.75 -7.35
CA VAL A 94 12.24 5.67 -6.37
C VAL A 94 13.07 4.51 -6.91
N THR A 95 13.31 4.42 -8.23
CA THR A 95 14.22 3.43 -8.82
C THR A 95 15.70 3.78 -8.58
N LYS A 96 15.99 5.03 -8.19
CA LYS A 96 17.35 5.52 -7.96
C LYS A 96 17.68 5.51 -6.47
N LYS A 97 18.55 4.60 -6.05
CA LYS A 97 18.99 4.46 -4.65
C LYS A 97 19.40 5.79 -4.01
N ILE A 98 20.24 6.58 -4.67
CA ILE A 98 20.75 7.86 -4.12
C ILE A 98 19.61 8.85 -3.87
N ALA A 99 18.62 8.92 -4.77
CA ALA A 99 17.47 9.80 -4.62
C ALA A 99 16.59 9.37 -3.43
N VAL A 100 16.34 8.06 -3.28
CA VAL A 100 15.57 7.52 -2.16
C VAL A 100 16.29 7.77 -0.83
N ASP A 101 17.59 7.50 -0.77
CA ASP A 101 18.39 7.72 0.43
C ASP A 101 18.37 9.20 0.85
N ALA A 102 18.55 10.11 -0.12
CA ALA A 102 18.49 11.55 0.13
C ALA A 102 17.10 12.00 0.61
N ALA A 103 16.02 11.54 -0.03
CA ALA A 103 14.65 11.91 0.33
C ALA A 103 14.28 11.47 1.76
N PHE A 104 14.63 10.23 2.13
CA PHE A 104 14.38 9.71 3.48
C PHE A 104 15.23 10.45 4.52
N SER A 105 16.51 10.69 4.23
CA SER A 105 17.40 11.42 5.14
C SER A 105 16.93 12.87 5.34
N GLN A 106 16.54 13.56 4.26
CA GLN A 106 16.03 14.93 4.31
C GLN A 106 14.76 15.03 5.15
N PHE A 107 13.80 14.13 4.94
CA PHE A 107 12.55 14.18 5.70
C PHE A 107 12.74 13.79 7.17
N ALA A 108 13.51 12.74 7.44
CA ALA A 108 13.78 12.28 8.78
C ALA A 108 14.52 13.35 9.60
N GLY A 109 15.57 13.96 9.04
CA GLY A 109 16.47 14.83 9.81
C GLY A 109 17.00 14.07 11.04
N ASP A 110 16.89 14.70 12.21
CA ASP A 110 17.20 14.07 13.50
C ASP A 110 16.05 13.23 14.06
N GLY A 111 14.88 13.28 13.43
CA GLY A 111 13.69 12.54 13.80
C GLY A 111 13.70 11.09 13.29
N LYS A 112 12.56 10.43 13.50
CA LYS A 112 12.29 9.08 13.00
C LYS A 112 11.01 9.05 12.18
N ILE A 113 10.84 8.03 11.36
CA ILE A 113 9.67 7.80 10.51
C ILE A 113 8.74 6.83 11.23
N ASN A 114 7.51 7.25 11.52
CA ASN A 114 6.54 6.38 12.17
C ASN A 114 5.74 5.53 11.20
N VAL A 115 5.42 6.07 10.01
CA VAL A 115 4.61 5.37 9.02
C VAL A 115 5.22 5.54 7.63
N LEU A 116 5.36 4.43 6.92
CA LEU A 116 5.63 4.40 5.49
C LEU A 116 4.42 3.81 4.76
N VAL A 117 3.94 4.52 3.76
CA VAL A 117 3.01 4.01 2.75
C VAL A 117 3.75 3.88 1.44
N HIS A 118 4.09 2.65 1.07
CA HIS A 118 4.74 2.36 -0.20
C HIS A 118 3.69 2.14 -1.29
N SER A 119 3.32 3.22 -1.99
CA SER A 119 2.33 3.19 -3.09
C SER A 119 2.93 3.35 -4.48
N ALA A 120 4.19 3.79 -4.60
CA ALA A 120 4.84 3.93 -5.91
C ALA A 120 5.02 2.57 -6.59
N ALA A 121 4.59 2.48 -7.85
CA ALA A 121 4.74 1.30 -8.70
C ALA A 121 4.71 1.73 -10.18
N VAL A 122 5.10 0.81 -11.06
CA VAL A 122 4.80 0.90 -12.50
C VAL A 122 4.12 -0.39 -12.94
N VAL A 123 3.20 -0.29 -13.90
CA VAL A 123 2.45 -1.47 -14.36
C VAL A 123 3.29 -2.30 -15.34
N GLY A 124 4.07 -1.66 -16.21
CA GLY A 124 4.77 -2.33 -17.30
C GLY A 124 3.90 -2.48 -18.55
N PRO A 125 4.37 -3.23 -19.56
CA PRO A 125 3.61 -3.50 -20.77
C PRO A 125 2.34 -4.31 -20.45
N LYS A 126 1.25 -4.04 -21.19
CA LYS A 126 -0.01 -4.80 -21.17
C LYS A 126 -0.09 -5.62 -22.45
N GLU A 127 0.55 -6.79 -22.45
CA GLU A 127 0.62 -7.66 -23.62
C GLU A 127 0.88 -9.10 -23.20
N GLY A 128 0.26 -10.05 -23.90
CA GLY A 128 0.40 -11.48 -23.62
C GLY A 128 1.84 -11.98 -23.75
N LEU A 129 2.16 -13.04 -23.02
CA LEU A 129 3.53 -13.56 -22.88
C LEU A 129 4.18 -13.98 -24.20
N ALA A 130 3.37 -14.36 -25.20
CA ALA A 130 3.86 -14.77 -26.52
C ALA A 130 4.31 -13.60 -27.41
N HIS A 131 3.94 -12.36 -27.06
CA HIS A 131 4.11 -11.19 -27.92
C HIS A 131 4.86 -10.04 -27.24
N VAL A 132 4.82 -9.97 -25.90
CA VAL A 132 5.46 -8.92 -25.14
C VAL A 132 6.96 -8.81 -25.43
N ASP A 133 7.45 -7.59 -25.54
CA ASP A 133 8.89 -7.34 -25.59
C ASP A 133 9.56 -7.78 -24.28
N GLY A 134 10.56 -8.66 -24.40
CA GLY A 134 11.22 -9.25 -23.25
C GLY A 134 12.04 -8.25 -22.43
N GLU A 135 12.59 -7.21 -23.06
CA GLU A 135 13.36 -6.17 -22.36
C GLU A 135 12.40 -5.28 -21.57
N GLU A 136 11.33 -4.78 -22.17
CA GLU A 136 10.30 -3.98 -21.48
C GLU A 136 9.66 -4.74 -20.31
N TYR A 137 9.42 -6.05 -20.49
CA TYR A 137 8.92 -6.95 -19.45
C TYR A 137 9.87 -6.98 -18.24
N LEU A 138 11.16 -7.21 -18.47
CA LEU A 138 12.17 -7.31 -17.42
C LEU A 138 12.45 -5.96 -16.76
N GLU A 139 12.46 -4.87 -17.52
CA GLU A 139 12.62 -3.50 -17.00
C GLU A 139 11.48 -3.14 -16.04
N ALA A 140 10.23 -3.47 -16.37
CA ALA A 140 9.08 -3.22 -15.50
C ALA A 140 9.21 -3.97 -14.16
N ILE A 141 9.67 -5.23 -14.20
CA ILE A 141 9.95 -6.02 -12.99
C ILE A 141 11.07 -5.37 -12.18
N GLN A 142 12.19 -5.05 -12.82
CA GLN A 142 13.35 -4.45 -12.18
C GLN A 142 13.02 -3.10 -11.53
N ALA A 143 12.22 -2.25 -12.19
CA ALA A 143 11.81 -0.95 -11.66
C ALA A 143 11.01 -1.09 -10.35
N ASN A 144 10.07 -2.02 -10.30
CA ASN A 144 9.27 -2.27 -9.08
C ASN A 144 10.09 -2.91 -7.96
N ILE A 145 10.91 -3.93 -8.26
CA ILE A 145 11.73 -4.61 -7.24
C ILE A 145 12.79 -3.66 -6.68
N SER A 146 13.53 -2.97 -7.56
CA SER A 146 14.59 -2.05 -7.12
C SER A 146 14.03 -0.91 -6.28
N SER A 147 12.91 -0.31 -6.69
CA SER A 147 12.28 0.76 -5.91
C SER A 147 11.83 0.28 -4.53
N SER A 148 11.18 -0.88 -4.46
CA SER A 148 10.77 -1.49 -3.20
C SER A 148 11.98 -1.78 -2.29
N LEU A 149 13.08 -2.29 -2.85
CA LEU A 149 14.33 -2.53 -2.11
C LEU A 149 14.94 -1.24 -1.55
N TRP A 150 15.05 -0.20 -2.37
CA TRP A 150 15.63 1.07 -1.92
C TRP A 150 14.78 1.72 -0.83
N ILE A 151 13.46 1.69 -0.99
CA ILE A 151 12.51 2.20 0.00
C ILE A 151 12.63 1.40 1.31
N ALA A 152 12.64 0.07 1.26
CA ALA A 152 12.77 -0.77 2.45
C ALA A 152 14.08 -0.47 3.19
N LYS A 153 15.21 -0.43 2.48
CA LYS A 153 16.52 -0.13 3.08
C LYS A 153 16.56 1.27 3.69
N ALA A 154 15.97 2.27 3.04
CA ALA A 154 15.93 3.63 3.55
C ALA A 154 15.03 3.76 4.77
N PHE A 155 13.83 3.16 4.71
CA PHE A 155 12.90 3.12 5.83
C PHE A 155 13.53 2.51 7.08
N LEU A 156 14.17 1.34 6.96
CA LEU A 156 14.78 0.65 8.09
C LEU A 156 15.87 1.47 8.81
N ARG A 157 16.59 2.36 8.11
CA ARG A 157 17.59 3.24 8.74
C ARG A 157 16.97 4.36 9.58
N HIS A 158 15.77 4.78 9.23
CA HIS A 158 15.11 5.95 9.81
C HIS A 158 13.82 5.61 10.57
N ALA A 159 13.42 4.33 10.62
CA ALA A 159 12.21 3.87 11.28
C ALA A 159 12.24 4.20 12.79
N ALA A 160 11.09 4.66 13.30
CA ALA A 160 10.86 4.77 14.72
C ALA A 160 10.71 3.38 15.37
N PRO A 161 10.83 3.27 16.71
CA PRO A 161 10.29 2.13 17.42
C PRO A 161 8.82 1.91 17.04
N ASP A 162 8.44 0.64 16.86
CA ASP A 162 7.08 0.22 16.47
C ASP A 162 6.53 0.88 15.19
N ALA A 163 7.42 1.30 14.28
CA ALA A 163 7.01 1.92 13.03
C ALA A 163 6.20 0.96 12.14
N VAL A 164 5.35 1.56 11.31
CA VAL A 164 4.44 0.86 10.42
C VAL A 164 4.90 1.03 8.98
N ALA A 165 4.96 -0.07 8.23
CA ALA A 165 5.10 -0.06 6.77
C ALA A 165 3.88 -0.72 6.13
N ILE A 166 3.24 0.00 5.21
CA ILE A 166 2.12 -0.49 4.42
C ILE A 166 2.60 -0.61 2.98
N ALA A 167 2.83 -1.84 2.54
CA ALA A 167 3.24 -2.17 1.19
C ALA A 167 2.01 -2.41 0.31
N ILE A 168 1.72 -1.47 -0.61
CA ILE A 168 0.59 -1.61 -1.52
C ILE A 168 0.97 -2.59 -2.64
N ASN A 169 0.38 -3.78 -2.57
CA ASN A 169 0.51 -4.86 -3.54
C ASN A 169 -0.64 -4.82 -4.54
N SER A 170 -1.04 -6.00 -5.04
CA SER A 170 -2.13 -6.19 -5.99
C SER A 170 -2.79 -7.54 -5.71
N LEU A 171 -4.07 -7.70 -6.06
CA LEU A 171 -4.70 -9.02 -6.16
C LEU A 171 -3.91 -9.94 -7.10
N SER A 172 -3.13 -9.37 -8.02
CA SER A 172 -2.25 -10.09 -8.94
C SER A 172 -1.15 -10.90 -8.23
N ALA A 173 -0.91 -10.63 -6.94
CA ALA A 173 -0.05 -11.47 -6.10
C ALA A 173 -0.74 -12.77 -5.65
N HIS A 174 -2.07 -12.85 -5.71
CA HIS A 174 -2.85 -14.04 -5.39
C HIS A 174 -3.35 -14.78 -6.63
N LEU A 175 -3.75 -14.03 -7.66
CA LEU A 175 -4.54 -14.55 -8.78
C LEU A 175 -3.89 -14.15 -10.10
N SER A 176 -3.78 -15.12 -11.01
CA SER A 176 -3.51 -14.87 -12.43
C SER A 176 -4.82 -14.54 -13.13
N LEU A 177 -5.08 -13.25 -13.38
CA LEU A 177 -6.30 -12.81 -14.08
C LEU A 177 -6.17 -12.83 -15.61
N SER A 178 -4.98 -12.49 -16.13
CA SER A 178 -4.63 -12.48 -17.55
C SER A 178 -3.10 -12.49 -17.66
N ASP A 179 -2.55 -13.09 -18.72
CA ASP A 179 -1.12 -13.04 -19.02
C ASP A 179 -0.66 -11.67 -19.51
N ASP A 180 -1.58 -10.80 -19.95
CA ASP A 180 -1.32 -9.40 -20.31
C ASP A 180 -0.61 -8.62 -19.19
N TRP A 181 -0.79 -9.04 -17.93
CA TRP A 181 -0.24 -8.37 -16.75
C TRP A 181 0.86 -9.18 -16.06
N ALA A 182 1.50 -10.10 -16.79
CA ALA A 182 2.46 -11.04 -16.22
C ALA A 182 3.64 -10.32 -15.54
N SER A 183 4.23 -9.28 -16.15
CA SER A 183 5.35 -8.52 -15.55
C SER A 183 4.94 -7.86 -14.23
N TYR A 184 3.75 -7.26 -14.19
CA TYR A 184 3.20 -6.65 -13.00
C TYR A 184 2.92 -7.68 -11.89
N SER A 185 2.38 -8.84 -12.26
CA SER A 185 2.06 -9.92 -11.32
C SER A 185 3.33 -10.46 -10.67
N VAL A 186 4.36 -10.74 -11.47
CA VAL A 186 5.69 -11.17 -11.00
C VAL A 186 6.30 -10.10 -10.09
N ALA A 187 6.28 -8.84 -10.52
CA ALA A 187 6.80 -7.72 -9.73
C ALA A 187 6.10 -7.59 -8.36
N LYS A 188 4.76 -7.67 -8.32
CA LYS A 188 4.00 -7.54 -7.06
C LYS A 188 4.19 -8.73 -6.12
N MET A 189 4.35 -9.94 -6.66
CA MET A 189 4.71 -11.09 -5.83
C MET A 189 6.14 -10.97 -5.27
N ALA A 190 7.10 -10.50 -6.07
CA ALA A 190 8.46 -10.24 -5.59
C ALA A 190 8.48 -9.13 -4.51
N MET A 191 7.70 -8.06 -4.70
CA MET A 191 7.54 -7.00 -3.70
C MET A 191 6.91 -7.51 -2.40
N PHE A 192 5.86 -8.34 -2.48
CA PHE A 192 5.29 -9.01 -1.32
C PHE A 192 6.38 -9.75 -0.54
N ARG A 193 7.13 -10.63 -1.21
CA ARG A 193 8.15 -11.46 -0.54
C ARG A 193 9.28 -10.63 0.07
N LEU A 194 9.66 -9.52 -0.56
CA LEU A 194 10.64 -8.59 -0.01
C LEU A 194 10.15 -7.99 1.32
N TRP A 195 8.93 -7.46 1.36
CA TRP A 195 8.38 -6.84 2.57
C TRP A 195 8.02 -7.87 3.66
N ASP A 196 7.61 -9.07 3.27
CA ASP A 196 7.42 -10.21 4.18
C ASP A 196 8.76 -10.57 4.87
N THR A 197 9.86 -10.55 4.12
CA THR A 197 11.21 -10.72 4.69
C THR A 197 11.59 -9.59 5.65
N VAL A 198 11.21 -8.34 5.33
CA VAL A 198 11.40 -7.21 6.27
C VAL A 198 10.60 -7.44 7.56
N ALA A 199 9.35 -7.90 7.46
CA ALA A 199 8.51 -8.20 8.61
C ALA A 199 9.14 -9.28 9.50
N PHE A 200 9.59 -10.39 8.88
CA PHE A 200 10.25 -11.50 9.56
C PHE A 200 11.51 -11.06 10.30
N ALA A 201 12.38 -10.28 9.65
CA ALA A 201 13.64 -9.82 10.23
C ALA A 201 13.47 -8.72 11.29
N ASN A 202 12.31 -8.06 11.35
CA ASN A 202 12.06 -6.92 12.22
C ASN A 202 10.71 -7.07 12.96
N PRO A 203 10.57 -8.05 13.88
CA PRO A 203 9.29 -8.38 14.50
C PRO A 203 8.66 -7.22 15.30
N ASN A 204 9.46 -6.25 15.73
CA ASN A 204 8.97 -5.04 16.41
C ASN A 204 8.21 -4.10 15.45
N LEU A 205 8.55 -4.08 14.15
CA LEU A 205 7.85 -3.29 13.15
C LEU A 205 6.51 -3.92 12.77
N SER A 206 5.55 -3.10 12.38
CA SER A 206 4.31 -3.56 11.75
C SER A 206 4.39 -3.41 10.24
N VAL A 207 4.58 -4.52 9.54
CA VAL A 207 4.51 -4.56 8.08
C VAL A 207 3.17 -5.15 7.66
N PHE A 208 2.47 -4.47 6.76
CA PHE A 208 1.20 -4.92 6.18
C PHE A 208 1.28 -4.94 4.67
N HIS A 209 0.57 -5.87 4.06
CA HIS A 209 0.42 -5.95 2.61
C HIS A 209 -1.03 -5.68 2.24
N THR A 210 -1.27 -4.76 1.32
CA THR A 210 -2.63 -4.42 0.91
C THR A 210 -2.87 -4.65 -0.58
N GLN A 211 -3.99 -5.28 -0.91
CA GLN A 211 -4.65 -5.15 -2.20
C GLN A 211 -5.66 -4.00 -2.10
N PRO A 212 -5.46 -2.87 -2.81
CA PRO A 212 -6.27 -1.67 -2.63
C PRO A 212 -7.71 -1.72 -3.17
N GLY A 213 -8.13 -2.82 -3.76
CA GLY A 213 -9.39 -2.90 -4.53
C GLY A 213 -9.20 -2.52 -6.00
N VAL A 214 -10.31 -2.28 -6.71
CA VAL A 214 -10.33 -1.91 -8.13
C VAL A 214 -10.50 -0.41 -8.27
N VAL A 215 -9.43 0.36 -8.04
CA VAL A 215 -9.45 1.82 -8.09
C VAL A 215 -8.95 2.32 -9.45
N LEU A 216 -9.80 3.07 -10.18
CA LEU A 216 -9.42 3.69 -11.45
C LEU A 216 -8.47 4.87 -11.22
N THR A 217 -7.17 4.59 -11.19
CA THR A 217 -6.12 5.60 -11.09
C THR A 217 -5.57 5.99 -12.47
N GLU A 218 -4.97 7.17 -12.57
CA GLU A 218 -4.27 7.62 -13.79
C GLU A 218 -3.26 6.58 -14.31
N MET A 219 -2.58 5.86 -13.41
CA MET A 219 -1.62 4.81 -13.76
C MET A 219 -2.28 3.67 -14.55
N ASN A 220 -3.41 3.17 -14.07
CA ASN A 220 -4.13 2.08 -14.70
C ASN A 220 -4.85 2.51 -15.98
N LEU A 221 -5.40 3.73 -16.01
CA LEU A 221 -6.06 4.27 -17.20
C LEU A 221 -5.11 4.41 -18.39
N LYS A 222 -3.85 4.79 -18.16
CA LYS A 222 -2.82 4.96 -19.20
C LYS A 222 -2.47 3.68 -19.96
N VAL A 223 -2.65 2.52 -19.33
CA VAL A 223 -2.38 1.21 -19.92
C VAL A 223 -3.68 0.51 -20.37
N GLY A 224 -4.73 1.29 -20.66
CA GLY A 224 -6.01 0.77 -21.13
C GLY A 224 -6.83 0.04 -20.06
N GLY A 225 -6.56 0.30 -18.78
CA GLY A 225 -7.26 -0.35 -17.68
C GLY A 225 -8.76 -0.05 -17.59
N ALA A 226 -9.23 1.05 -18.19
CA ALA A 226 -10.66 1.33 -18.33
C ALA A 226 -11.40 0.21 -19.08
N ALA A 227 -10.81 -0.29 -20.18
CA ALA A 227 -11.37 -1.41 -20.93
C ALA A 227 -11.25 -2.73 -20.14
N SER A 228 -10.14 -2.93 -19.43
CA SER A 228 -9.94 -4.12 -18.59
C SER A 228 -10.92 -4.23 -17.42
N PHE A 229 -11.56 -3.12 -17.03
CA PHE A 229 -12.55 -3.06 -15.96
C PHE A 229 -13.97 -2.76 -16.45
N GLU A 230 -14.22 -2.89 -17.76
CA GLU A 230 -15.56 -2.78 -18.29
C GLU A 230 -16.48 -3.85 -17.67
N GLY A 231 -17.65 -3.44 -17.17
CA GLY A 231 -18.57 -4.33 -16.45
C GLY A 231 -18.14 -4.69 -15.02
N ILE A 232 -16.95 -4.28 -14.57
CA ILE A 232 -16.48 -4.48 -13.19
C ILE A 232 -16.84 -3.24 -12.36
N LYS A 233 -17.53 -3.46 -11.23
CA LYS A 233 -17.77 -2.38 -10.26
C LYS A 233 -16.44 -1.90 -9.69
N THR A 234 -16.16 -0.62 -9.85
CA THR A 234 -14.95 0.03 -9.35
C THR A 234 -15.13 0.46 -7.90
N ASP A 235 -14.00 0.64 -7.23
CA ASP A 235 -13.93 1.10 -5.85
C ASP A 235 -13.45 2.55 -5.80
N ASP A 236 -13.98 3.30 -4.84
CA ASP A 236 -13.59 4.66 -4.56
C ASP A 236 -12.22 4.72 -3.88
N VAL A 237 -11.44 5.76 -4.19
CA VAL A 237 -10.07 5.92 -3.67
C VAL A 237 -10.02 6.08 -2.14
N SER A 238 -11.13 6.49 -1.50
CA SER A 238 -11.27 6.51 -0.05
C SER A 238 -11.17 5.13 0.60
N LEU A 239 -11.50 4.06 -0.13
CA LEU A 239 -11.43 2.68 0.38
C LEU A 239 -10.01 2.34 0.86
N PRO A 240 -8.98 2.30 -0.02
CA PRO A 240 -7.64 2.00 0.43
C PRO A 240 -7.04 3.11 1.28
N ALA A 241 -7.40 4.38 1.08
CA ALA A 241 -6.88 5.48 1.88
C ALA A 241 -7.25 5.34 3.37
N SER A 242 -8.53 5.10 3.65
CA SER A 242 -9.03 4.90 5.01
C SER A 242 -8.51 3.61 5.64
N PHE A 243 -8.44 2.51 4.86
CA PHE A 243 -7.91 1.23 5.34
C PHE A 243 -6.43 1.33 5.72
N ASN A 244 -5.61 1.98 4.88
CA ASN A 244 -4.19 2.21 5.16
C ASN A 244 -3.99 3.04 6.44
N LEU A 245 -4.81 4.07 6.67
CA LEU A 245 -4.79 4.81 7.93
C LEU A 245 -5.12 3.90 9.12
N TRP A 246 -6.17 3.09 9.01
CA TRP A 246 -6.56 2.15 10.06
C TRP A 246 -5.44 1.16 10.39
N LEU A 247 -4.70 0.64 9.39
CA LEU A 247 -3.55 -0.23 9.61
C LEU A 247 -2.40 0.43 10.39
N ALA A 248 -2.28 1.75 10.33
CA ALA A 248 -1.29 2.47 11.11
C ALA A 248 -1.65 2.57 12.62
N SER A 249 -2.89 2.27 12.99
CA SER A 249 -3.39 2.32 14.37
C SER A 249 -3.05 1.07 15.18
N PRO A 250 -3.16 1.13 16.53
CA PRO A 250 -3.06 -0.04 17.38
C PRO A 250 -4.14 -1.11 17.11
N GLU A 251 -5.33 -0.72 16.61
CA GLU A 251 -6.44 -1.66 16.39
C GLU A 251 -6.08 -2.77 15.39
N ALA A 252 -5.16 -2.51 14.46
CA ALA A 252 -4.80 -3.43 13.39
C ALA A 252 -3.57 -4.31 13.69
N ARG A 253 -2.99 -4.24 14.90
CA ARG A 253 -1.72 -4.93 15.20
C ARG A 253 -1.80 -6.46 15.11
N PHE A 254 -2.99 -7.04 15.29
CA PHE A 254 -3.22 -8.47 15.10
C PHE A 254 -3.06 -8.94 13.64
N LEU A 255 -3.00 -8.00 12.68
CA LEU A 255 -2.84 -8.27 11.24
C LEU A 255 -1.38 -8.14 10.75
N LYS A 256 -0.39 -8.03 11.65
CA LYS A 256 1.02 -7.91 11.26
C LYS A 256 1.44 -9.08 10.34
N GLY A 257 2.10 -8.75 9.23
CA GLY A 257 2.57 -9.70 8.22
C GLY A 257 1.47 -10.28 7.32
N LYS A 258 0.20 -9.91 7.51
CA LYS A 258 -0.90 -10.44 6.72
C LYS A 258 -1.04 -9.72 5.37
N PHE A 259 -1.63 -10.43 4.40
CA PHE A 259 -2.07 -9.88 3.14
C PHE A 259 -3.56 -9.58 3.18
N LEU A 260 -3.90 -8.32 3.00
CA LEU A 260 -5.21 -7.76 3.30
C LEU A 260 -5.85 -7.17 2.05
N TRP A 261 -7.14 -7.41 1.84
CA TRP A 261 -7.90 -6.67 0.83
C TRP A 261 -8.61 -5.52 1.52
N CYS A 262 -8.43 -4.30 1.01
CA CYS A 262 -9.02 -3.11 1.63
C CYS A 262 -10.55 -3.15 1.63
N ASN A 263 -11.16 -3.98 0.79
CA ASN A 263 -12.60 -4.22 0.73
C ASN A 263 -13.17 -4.96 1.95
N TRP A 264 -12.34 -5.68 2.72
CA TRP A 264 -12.80 -6.45 3.87
C TRP A 264 -13.28 -5.54 5.01
N ASP A 265 -14.30 -5.99 5.73
CA ASP A 265 -14.88 -5.27 6.85
C ASP A 265 -13.99 -5.33 8.10
N VAL A 266 -13.54 -4.18 8.59
CA VAL A 266 -12.55 -4.14 9.69
C VAL A 266 -13.13 -4.61 11.02
N ASP A 267 -14.44 -4.49 11.22
CA ASP A 267 -15.07 -4.94 12.47
C ASP A 267 -15.19 -6.46 12.51
N GLU A 268 -15.50 -7.08 11.37
CA GLU A 268 -15.48 -8.54 11.23
C GLU A 268 -14.08 -9.13 11.30
N LEU A 269 -13.05 -8.43 10.80
CA LEU A 269 -11.65 -8.82 10.99
C LEU A 269 -11.27 -8.77 12.48
N LYS A 270 -11.63 -7.69 13.19
CA LYS A 270 -11.38 -7.57 14.64
C LYS A 270 -12.07 -8.66 15.44
N ALA A 271 -13.29 -9.05 15.06
CA ALA A 271 -14.00 -10.16 15.71
C ALA A 271 -13.26 -11.51 15.59
N GLN A 272 -12.42 -11.67 14.57
CA GLN A 272 -11.60 -12.86 14.30
C GLN A 272 -10.15 -12.71 14.76
N ALA A 273 -9.80 -11.66 15.50
CA ALA A 273 -8.40 -11.29 15.78
C ALA A 273 -7.57 -12.42 16.38
N LYS A 274 -8.10 -13.14 17.38
CA LYS A 274 -7.39 -14.25 18.04
C LYS A 274 -7.03 -15.38 17.09
N GLU A 275 -7.94 -15.73 16.18
CA GLU A 275 -7.73 -16.79 15.20
C GLU A 275 -6.69 -16.37 14.15
N ILE A 276 -6.78 -15.13 13.67
CA ILE A 276 -5.86 -14.59 12.66
C ILE A 276 -4.44 -14.45 13.21
N GLU A 277 -4.30 -13.98 14.46
CA GLU A 277 -3.02 -13.77 15.12
C GLU A 277 -2.32 -15.10 15.46
N ALA A 278 -3.08 -16.13 15.86
CA ALA A 278 -2.53 -17.41 16.26
C ALA A 278 -2.07 -18.30 15.09
N GLY A 279 -2.44 -17.97 13.86
CA GLY A 279 -2.27 -18.87 12.70
C GLY A 279 -1.74 -18.21 11.43
N THR A 280 -1.79 -18.99 10.34
CA THR A 280 -1.37 -18.60 8.99
C THR A 280 -2.51 -17.98 8.17
N LYS A 281 -3.69 -17.81 8.76
CA LYS A 281 -4.84 -17.17 8.10
C LYS A 281 -4.42 -15.79 7.56
N LEU A 282 -4.75 -15.54 6.30
CA LEU A 282 -4.41 -14.32 5.54
C LEU A 282 -2.91 -14.17 5.18
N ASN A 283 -2.08 -15.21 5.36
CA ASN A 283 -0.73 -15.23 4.80
C ASN A 283 -0.77 -15.67 3.33
N ILE A 284 0.19 -15.22 2.52
CA ILE A 284 0.51 -15.88 1.24
C ILE A 284 1.58 -16.94 1.53
N GLY A 285 1.27 -18.20 1.22
CA GLY A 285 2.17 -19.34 1.43
C GLY A 285 2.43 -20.14 0.16
N LEU A 286 3.54 -20.86 0.15
CA LEU A 286 3.82 -21.93 -0.82
C LEU A 286 3.51 -23.27 -0.13
N VAL A 287 2.25 -23.69 -0.19
CA VAL A 287 1.69 -24.82 0.60
C VAL A 287 2.01 -26.21 0.04
N GLY A 288 3.24 -26.40 -0.48
CA GLY A 288 3.69 -27.66 -1.08
C GLY A 288 3.84 -28.84 -0.10
N TRP A 289 4.48 -29.94 -0.55
CA TRP A 289 4.55 -31.23 0.18
C TRP A 289 5.44 -31.23 1.47
N PRO A 290 5.06 -31.95 2.57
CA PRO A 290 3.83 -32.70 2.70
C PRO A 290 2.64 -31.77 2.64
N PHE A 291 1.69 -32.14 1.77
CA PHE A 291 0.50 -31.34 1.56
C PHE A 291 -0.09 -31.10 2.93
N GLU A 292 -0.43 -29.85 3.25
CA GLU A 292 -1.12 -29.56 4.50
C GLU A 292 -2.29 -30.54 4.61
N ASN A 293 -2.31 -31.34 5.68
CA ASN A 293 -3.47 -32.17 5.98
C ASN A 293 -4.64 -31.20 6.06
N ALA A 294 -5.54 -31.27 5.07
CA ALA A 294 -6.80 -30.57 5.12
C ALA A 294 -7.54 -31.06 6.38
N SER A 295 -7.47 -30.25 7.44
CA SER A 295 -8.25 -30.42 8.67
C SER A 295 -9.10 -29.18 8.86
#